data_AF-A0A556CCZ5-F1
#
_entry.id   AF-A0A556CCZ5-F1
#
_cell.length_a   1.000
_cell.length_b   1.000
_cell.length_c   1.000
_cell.angle_alpha   90.00
_cell.angle_beta   90.00
_cell.angle_gamma   90.00
#
_symmetry.space_group_name_H-M   'P 1'
#
loop_
_entity.id
_entity.type
_entity.pdbx_description
1 polymer ?
#
loop_
_entity_poly.entity_id
_entity_poly.type
_entity_poly.pdbx_seq_one_letter_code
_entity_poly.pdbx_strand_id
1 'polypeptide(L)'
;MIEVLITNAVKLPGVKVNRDEFLAKNFSKNVSPNQLAEIIEKGPINANIDKKIINKVAKKVISNRTMKSSSVSFAAGVPGGLAMAATIPADTAQFFGMALRLSQELGYIYGYEDFWDDDGLDVEKVNGDLVLFLGVMFGVGGATATIKVLSSQLSKEALKKLPNKALMKTFYYPIIKKIASYIGVKVTKDSFAKGISKVIPVVGGVVSGGLTFASMTKMGNRLSKSLEENMNLSSEDVRKSFEELKKNNPEIIDVDFEELDNFDEIKI
;
A
#
# COMPACT_ATOMS: atom_id res chain seq x y z
N MET A 1 -7.39 -13.66 6.73
CA MET A 1 -8.38 -13.52 5.61
C MET A 1 -7.83 -12.60 4.53
N ILE A 2 -7.40 -11.39 4.88
CA ILE A 2 -6.71 -10.51 3.94
C ILE A 2 -5.34 -11.06 3.52
N GLU A 3 -4.61 -11.77 4.38
CA GLU A 3 -3.31 -12.34 3.99
C GLU A 3 -3.50 -13.39 2.91
N VAL A 4 -4.55 -14.23 3.02
CA VAL A 4 -4.92 -15.21 2.00
C VAL A 4 -5.30 -14.50 0.68
N LEU A 5 -5.98 -13.36 0.75
CA LEU A 5 -6.33 -12.56 -0.43
C LEU A 5 -5.10 -11.94 -1.10
N ILE A 6 -4.19 -11.34 -0.33
CA ILE A 6 -2.92 -10.82 -0.83
C ILE A 6 -2.09 -11.96 -1.43
N THR A 7 -1.97 -13.08 -0.72
CA THR A 7 -1.22 -14.27 -1.14
C THR A 7 -1.78 -14.91 -2.41
N ASN A 8 -3.10 -14.91 -2.58
CA ASN A 8 -3.71 -15.43 -3.80
C ASN A 8 -3.67 -14.41 -4.94
N ALA A 9 -3.81 -13.12 -4.64
CA ALA A 9 -3.70 -12.06 -5.64
C ALA A 9 -2.30 -12.00 -6.25
N VAL A 10 -1.23 -12.24 -5.48
CA VAL A 10 0.15 -12.19 -5.99
C VAL A 10 0.51 -13.36 -6.90
N LYS A 11 -0.18 -14.50 -6.74
CA LYS A 11 -0.07 -15.66 -7.62
C LYS A 11 -0.70 -15.40 -8.99
N LEU A 12 -1.51 -14.35 -9.13
CA LEU A 12 -2.08 -13.98 -10.42
C LEU A 12 -0.96 -13.49 -11.36
N PRO A 13 -0.93 -13.96 -12.62
CA PRO A 13 0.05 -13.52 -13.60
C PRO A 13 0.10 -12.00 -13.72
N GLY A 14 1.31 -11.45 -13.59
CA GLY A 14 1.54 -10.02 -13.71
C GLY A 14 1.23 -9.18 -12.47
N VAL A 15 0.91 -9.77 -11.31
CA VAL A 15 0.81 -9.02 -10.03
C VAL A 15 2.15 -8.90 -9.32
N LYS A 16 2.93 -9.99 -9.23
CA LYS A 16 4.30 -9.95 -8.70
C LYS A 16 5.16 -9.01 -9.55
N VAL A 17 5.99 -8.21 -8.88
CA VAL A 17 6.95 -7.30 -9.49
C VAL A 17 8.34 -7.79 -9.11
N ASN A 18 9.18 -8.12 -10.09
CA ASN A 18 10.61 -8.29 -9.85
C ASN A 18 11.21 -6.90 -9.59
N ARG A 19 11.75 -6.69 -8.39
CA ARG A 19 12.25 -5.38 -7.93
C ARG A 19 13.35 -4.86 -8.85
N ASP A 20 14.36 -5.68 -9.14
CA ASP A 20 15.56 -5.24 -9.84
C ASP A 20 15.29 -4.94 -11.31
N GLU A 21 14.56 -5.84 -12.00
CA GLU A 21 14.12 -5.59 -13.37
C GLU A 21 13.26 -4.33 -13.48
N PHE A 22 12.37 -4.12 -12.49
CA PHE A 22 11.49 -2.96 -12.45
C PHE A 22 12.28 -1.66 -12.23
N LEU A 23 13.21 -1.64 -11.27
CA LEU A 23 14.05 -0.47 -11.00
C LEU A 23 14.97 -0.17 -12.18
N ALA A 24 15.64 -1.19 -12.73
CA ALA A 24 16.50 -1.06 -13.90
C ALA A 24 15.75 -0.41 -15.08
N LYS A 25 14.55 -0.92 -15.38
CA LYS A 25 13.70 -0.41 -16.46
C LYS A 25 13.29 1.05 -16.28
N ASN A 26 12.98 1.47 -15.06
CA ASN A 26 12.42 2.79 -14.80
C ASN A 26 13.48 3.87 -14.56
N PHE A 27 14.63 3.51 -14.00
CA PHE A 27 15.69 4.46 -13.67
C PHE A 27 16.78 4.57 -14.74
N SER A 28 17.06 3.53 -15.54
CA SER A 28 18.17 3.50 -16.52
C SER A 28 18.26 4.70 -17.47
N LYS A 29 17.13 5.35 -17.81
CA LYS A 29 17.10 6.53 -18.68
C LYS A 29 17.33 7.88 -17.96
N ASN A 30 17.39 7.87 -16.63
CA ASN A 30 17.47 9.09 -15.82
C ASN A 30 18.73 9.15 -14.94
N VAL A 31 19.56 8.09 -14.90
CA VAL A 31 20.73 7.99 -14.03
C VAL A 31 21.92 7.37 -14.76
N SER A 32 23.12 7.55 -14.23
CA SER A 32 24.33 6.88 -14.76
C SER A 32 24.34 5.38 -14.48
N PRO A 33 25.13 4.56 -15.22
CA PRO A 33 25.26 3.13 -14.94
C PRO A 33 25.70 2.81 -13.50
N ASN A 34 26.59 3.62 -12.91
CA ASN A 34 27.05 3.43 -11.53
C ASN A 34 25.91 3.69 -10.54
N GLN A 35 25.17 4.79 -10.71
CA GLN A 35 23.98 5.06 -9.91
C GLN A 35 22.91 3.98 -10.09
N LEU A 36 22.78 3.43 -11.30
CA LEU A 36 21.84 2.33 -11.54
C LEU A 36 22.22 1.09 -10.72
N ALA A 37 23.50 0.72 -10.68
CA ALA A 37 23.98 -0.38 -9.85
C ALA A 37 23.67 -0.13 -8.36
N GLU A 38 23.92 1.08 -7.86
CA GLU A 38 23.59 1.46 -6.48
C GLU A 38 22.07 1.41 -6.20
N ILE A 39 21.23 1.81 -7.16
CA ILE A 39 19.76 1.71 -7.04
C ILE A 39 19.33 0.26 -6.89
N ILE A 40 19.90 -0.65 -7.68
CA ILE A 40 19.56 -2.07 -7.62
C ILE A 40 19.96 -2.63 -6.25
N GLU A 41 21.18 -2.35 -5.81
CA GLU A 41 21.70 -2.86 -4.54
C GLU A 41 20.98 -2.27 -3.32
N LYS A 42 20.81 -0.95 -3.26
CA LYS A 42 20.43 -0.23 -2.02
C LYS A 42 19.06 0.45 -2.08
N GLY A 43 18.47 0.53 -3.27
CA GLY A 43 17.23 1.28 -3.53
C GLY A 43 17.48 2.77 -3.85
N PRO A 44 16.51 3.45 -4.50
CA PRO A 44 16.73 4.83 -4.99
C PRO A 44 17.06 5.87 -3.92
N ILE A 45 16.51 5.74 -2.72
CA ILE A 45 16.79 6.69 -1.62
C ILE A 45 18.22 6.54 -1.13
N ASN A 46 18.65 5.31 -0.83
CA ASN A 46 19.99 5.05 -0.30
C ASN A 46 21.09 5.20 -1.37
N ALA A 47 20.73 5.11 -2.65
CA ALA A 47 21.58 5.48 -3.79
C ALA A 47 21.66 7.01 -4.03
N ASN A 48 21.16 7.81 -3.08
CA ASN A 48 21.20 9.27 -3.09
C ASN A 48 20.64 9.90 -4.38
N ILE A 49 19.59 9.29 -4.94
CA ILE A 49 18.92 9.80 -6.15
C ILE A 49 18.07 11.01 -5.77
N ASP A 50 18.19 12.08 -6.56
CA ASP A 50 17.42 13.31 -6.34
C ASP A 50 15.91 13.00 -6.27
N LYS A 51 15.26 13.51 -5.23
CA LYS A 51 13.82 13.36 -4.98
C LYS A 51 12.97 13.74 -6.18
N LYS A 52 13.37 14.72 -7.00
CA LYS A 52 12.69 15.10 -8.24
C LYS A 52 12.70 13.96 -9.26
N ILE A 53 13.79 13.19 -9.36
CA ILE A 53 13.87 12.02 -10.24
C ILE A 53 12.97 10.91 -9.71
N ILE A 54 13.03 10.60 -8.42
CA ILE A 54 12.16 9.61 -7.76
C ILE A 54 10.68 9.93 -8.03
N ASN A 55 10.27 11.17 -7.76
CA ASN A 55 8.90 11.63 -7.97
C ASN A 55 8.49 11.63 -9.46
N LYS A 56 9.41 11.96 -10.37
CA LYS A 56 9.15 11.89 -11.82
C LYS A 56 8.90 10.45 -12.25
N VAL A 57 9.69 9.50 -11.76
CA VAL A 57 9.52 8.07 -12.03
C VAL A 57 8.19 7.56 -11.44
N ALA A 58 7.86 7.92 -10.19
CA ALA A 58 6.59 7.57 -9.55
C ALA A 58 5.38 8.04 -10.37
N LYS A 59 5.35 9.32 -10.78
CA LYS A 59 4.28 9.89 -11.61
C LYS A 59 4.11 9.15 -12.93
N LYS A 60 5.24 8.82 -13.59
CA LYS A 60 5.23 8.05 -14.84
C LYS A 60 4.66 6.65 -14.64
N VAL A 61 5.04 5.97 -13.56
CA VAL A 61 4.54 4.62 -13.24
C VAL A 61 3.04 4.65 -12.93
N ILE A 62 2.57 5.61 -12.13
CA ILE A 62 1.14 5.80 -11.85
C ILE A 62 0.37 6.01 -13.16
N SER A 63 0.82 6.94 -14.01
CA SER A 63 0.16 7.22 -15.28
C SER A 63 0.08 5.98 -16.19
N ASN A 64 1.20 5.28 -16.38
CA ASN A 64 1.26 4.07 -17.20
C ASN A 64 0.36 2.95 -16.65
N ARG A 65 0.38 2.73 -15.34
CA ARG A 65 -0.39 1.67 -14.68
C ARG A 65 -1.87 1.98 -14.73
N THR A 66 -2.26 3.22 -14.48
CA THR A 66 -3.64 3.69 -14.62
C THR A 66 -4.13 3.49 -16.04
N MET A 67 -3.38 3.94 -17.04
CA MET A 67 -3.76 3.80 -18.45
C MET A 67 -3.95 2.33 -18.83
N LYS A 68 -2.99 1.46 -18.47
CA LYS A 68 -3.10 0.01 -18.71
C LYS A 68 -4.33 -0.59 -18.04
N SER A 69 -4.56 -0.27 -16.77
CA SER A 69 -5.70 -0.79 -15.99
C SER A 69 -7.03 -0.37 -16.63
N SER A 70 -7.11 0.89 -17.06
CA SER A 70 -8.31 1.46 -17.68
C SER A 70 -8.61 0.85 -19.03
N SER A 71 -7.59 0.56 -19.85
CA SER A 71 -7.75 -0.13 -21.13
C SER A 71 -8.30 -1.55 -20.95
N VAL A 72 -7.83 -2.27 -19.92
CA VAL A 72 -8.34 -3.61 -19.62
C VAL A 72 -9.80 -3.54 -19.17
N SER A 73 -10.15 -2.62 -18.26
CA SER A 73 -11.54 -2.45 -17.82
C SER A 73 -12.47 -2.00 -18.95
N PHE A 74 -12.00 -1.15 -19.86
CA PHE A 74 -12.77 -0.76 -21.04
C PHE A 74 -13.03 -1.96 -21.96
N ALA A 75 -12.02 -2.78 -22.26
CA ALA A 75 -12.17 -3.98 -23.09
C ALA A 75 -13.12 -5.02 -22.46
N ALA A 76 -13.10 -5.16 -21.14
CA ALA A 76 -14.01 -6.04 -20.40
C ALA A 76 -15.47 -5.54 -20.38
N GLY A 77 -15.69 -4.22 -20.48
CA GLY A 77 -17.00 -3.58 -20.39
C GLY A 77 -17.76 -3.39 -21.71
N VAL A 78 -17.16 -3.70 -22.87
CA VAL A 78 -17.84 -3.59 -24.17
C VAL A 78 -18.74 -4.82 -24.41
N PRO A 79 -20.07 -4.64 -24.57
CA PRO A 79 -20.96 -5.75 -24.94
C PRO A 79 -20.50 -6.40 -26.25
N GLY A 80 -20.28 -7.73 -26.24
CA GLY A 80 -19.84 -8.50 -27.42
C GLY A 80 -18.32 -8.74 -27.55
N GLY A 81 -17.50 -8.28 -26.61
CA GLY A 81 -16.07 -8.66 -26.54
C GLY A 81 -15.86 -10.09 -26.02
N LEU A 82 -14.63 -10.64 -26.16
CA LEU A 82 -14.24 -11.98 -25.67
C LEU A 82 -14.51 -12.23 -24.17
N ALA A 83 -14.89 -11.20 -23.41
CA ALA A 83 -15.14 -11.21 -21.97
C ALA A 83 -16.64 -11.41 -21.58
N MET A 84 -17.52 -11.85 -22.49
CA MET A 84 -18.95 -12.05 -22.18
C MET A 84 -19.27 -13.13 -21.12
N ALA A 85 -18.27 -13.78 -20.51
CA ALA A 85 -18.49 -14.88 -19.56
C ALA A 85 -17.95 -14.66 -18.14
N ALA A 86 -17.36 -13.51 -17.81
CA ALA A 86 -16.83 -13.29 -16.46
C ALA A 86 -17.82 -12.53 -15.58
N THR A 87 -18.53 -13.30 -14.76
CA THR A 87 -19.35 -12.84 -13.64
C THR A 87 -18.59 -11.89 -12.70
N ILE A 88 -19.36 -11.05 -12.01
CA ILE A 88 -19.03 -10.06 -10.96
C ILE A 88 -17.84 -10.38 -10.01
N PRO A 89 -17.43 -11.65 -9.72
CA PRO A 89 -16.23 -11.94 -8.91
C PRO A 89 -14.86 -11.66 -9.58
N ALA A 90 -14.73 -11.69 -10.91
CA ALA A 90 -13.41 -11.58 -11.57
C ALA A 90 -12.85 -10.14 -11.56
N ASP A 91 -13.72 -9.13 -11.67
CA ASP A 91 -13.34 -7.72 -11.75
C ASP A 91 -12.70 -7.21 -10.46
N THR A 92 -13.18 -7.67 -9.31
CA THR A 92 -12.63 -7.29 -8.00
C THR A 92 -11.24 -7.86 -7.80
N ALA A 93 -11.02 -9.16 -8.03
CA ALA A 93 -9.71 -9.77 -7.87
C ALA A 93 -8.67 -9.13 -8.81
N GLN A 94 -9.06 -8.83 -10.05
CA GLN A 94 -8.22 -8.14 -11.01
C GLN A 94 -7.88 -6.71 -10.55
N PHE A 95 -8.87 -5.94 -10.07
CA PHE A 95 -8.65 -4.60 -9.53
C PHE A 95 -7.69 -4.62 -8.32
N PHE A 96 -7.89 -5.54 -7.38
CA PHE A 96 -7.00 -5.71 -6.24
C PHE A 96 -5.58 -6.14 -6.67
N GLY A 97 -5.47 -7.04 -7.66
CA GLY A 97 -4.17 -7.40 -8.25
C GLY A 97 -3.46 -6.20 -8.88
N MET A 98 -4.18 -5.32 -9.57
CA MET A 98 -3.61 -4.09 -10.14
C MET A 98 -3.19 -3.08 -9.06
N ALA A 99 -3.98 -2.93 -8.01
CA ALA A 99 -3.64 -2.09 -6.86
C ALA A 99 -2.40 -2.62 -6.12
N LEU A 100 -2.33 -3.93 -5.90
CA LEU A 100 -1.21 -4.60 -5.24
C LEU A 100 0.07 -4.56 -6.07
N ARG A 101 -0.05 -4.62 -7.40
CA ARG A 101 1.09 -4.38 -8.28
C ARG A 101 1.59 -2.95 -8.14
N LEU A 102 0.69 -1.96 -8.22
CA LEU A 102 1.06 -0.55 -8.12
C LEU A 102 1.69 -0.22 -6.75
N SER A 103 1.24 -0.86 -5.68
CA SER A 103 1.81 -0.67 -4.35
C SER A 103 3.25 -1.18 -4.26
N GLN A 104 3.55 -2.35 -4.82
CA GLN A 104 4.93 -2.85 -4.94
C GLN A 104 5.80 -1.87 -5.75
N GLU A 105 5.32 -1.46 -6.93
CA GLU A 105 6.04 -0.57 -7.84
C GLU A 105 6.39 0.77 -7.18
N LEU A 106 5.45 1.35 -6.40
CA LEU A 106 5.71 2.57 -5.65
C LEU A 106 6.63 2.32 -4.45
N GLY A 107 6.45 1.23 -3.71
CA GLY A 107 7.35 0.84 -2.62
C GLY A 107 8.81 0.79 -3.07
N TYR A 108 9.09 0.08 -4.17
CA TYR A 108 10.44 -0.03 -4.71
C TYR A 108 11.01 1.33 -5.17
N ILE A 109 10.20 2.20 -5.79
CA ILE A 109 10.63 3.56 -6.16
C ILE A 109 11.05 4.39 -4.94
N TYR A 110 10.35 4.21 -3.82
CA TYR A 110 10.65 4.89 -2.56
C TYR A 110 11.56 4.06 -1.64
N GLY A 111 12.31 3.10 -2.19
CA GLY A 111 13.44 2.48 -1.49
C GLY A 111 13.09 1.31 -0.57
N TYR A 112 11.87 0.76 -0.64
CA TYR A 112 11.56 -0.48 0.09
C TYR A 112 12.35 -1.65 -0.50
N GLU A 113 12.71 -2.59 0.37
CA GLU A 113 13.36 -3.85 0.02
C GLU A 113 12.44 -4.75 -0.81
N ASP A 114 12.96 -5.86 -1.33
CA ASP A 114 12.10 -6.78 -2.06
C ASP A 114 11.05 -7.38 -1.10
N PHE A 115 9.80 -7.36 -1.54
CA PHE A 115 8.67 -7.88 -0.78
C PHE A 115 8.60 -9.42 -0.83
N TRP A 116 9.54 -10.08 -1.49
CA TRP A 116 9.53 -11.50 -1.81
C TRP A 116 10.87 -12.16 -1.50
N ASP A 117 10.83 -13.30 -0.82
CA ASP A 117 11.97 -14.23 -0.69
C ASP A 117 11.87 -15.39 -1.69
N ASP A 118 12.99 -16.10 -1.92
CA ASP A 118 13.13 -17.19 -2.90
C ASP A 118 12.18 -18.40 -2.65
N ASP A 119 11.81 -18.66 -1.39
CA ASP A 119 11.00 -19.84 -0.97
C ASP A 119 9.51 -19.55 -0.74
N GLY A 120 9.03 -18.38 -1.17
CA GLY A 120 7.62 -18.00 -1.07
C GLY A 120 7.28 -17.18 0.18
N LEU A 121 6.01 -16.79 0.26
CA LEU A 121 5.47 -15.79 1.16
C LEU A 121 5.55 -16.21 2.65
N ASP A 122 6.36 -15.54 3.48
CA ASP A 122 6.27 -15.60 4.95
C ASP A 122 4.94 -14.98 5.42
N VAL A 123 3.89 -15.77 5.55
CA VAL A 123 2.52 -15.32 5.79
C VAL A 123 2.34 -14.49 7.08
N GLU A 124 3.24 -14.60 8.07
CA GLU A 124 3.26 -13.71 9.25
C GLU A 124 3.96 -12.38 8.97
N LYS A 125 4.92 -12.34 8.02
CA LYS A 125 5.69 -11.18 7.58
C LYS A 125 5.40 -10.70 6.15
N VAL A 126 4.31 -11.12 5.52
CA VAL A 126 3.99 -10.92 4.08
C VAL A 126 3.53 -9.51 3.69
N ASN A 127 4.17 -8.60 4.39
CA ASN A 127 4.34 -7.20 4.20
C ASN A 127 3.18 -6.43 4.77
N GLY A 128 3.27 -6.23 6.08
CA GLY A 128 2.62 -5.14 6.76
C GLY A 128 2.67 -3.87 5.90
N ASP A 129 3.77 -3.59 5.23
CA ASP A 129 3.90 -2.48 4.27
C ASP A 129 2.90 -2.55 3.11
N LEU A 130 2.70 -3.70 2.46
CA LEU A 130 1.71 -3.84 1.39
C LEU A 130 0.28 -3.65 1.90
N VAL A 131 -0.02 -4.13 3.12
CA VAL A 131 -1.31 -3.87 3.80
C VAL A 131 -1.49 -2.38 4.05
N LEU A 132 -0.46 -1.70 4.57
CA LEU A 132 -0.50 -0.27 4.82
C LEU A 132 -0.63 0.53 3.54
N PHE A 133 0.07 0.13 2.48
CA PHE A 133 0.01 0.77 1.17
C PHE A 133 -1.38 0.65 0.57
N LEU A 134 -1.99 -0.54 0.61
CA LEU A 134 -3.39 -0.71 0.20
C LEU A 134 -4.30 0.15 1.07
N GLY A 135 -4.09 0.20 2.38
CA GLY A 135 -4.81 1.08 3.29
C GLY A 135 -4.78 2.54 2.86
N VAL A 136 -3.58 3.07 2.54
CA VAL A 136 -3.40 4.44 2.03
C VAL A 136 -4.07 4.63 0.67
N MET A 137 -3.92 3.68 -0.25
CA MET A 137 -4.55 3.73 -1.57
C MET A 137 -6.08 3.84 -1.43
N PHE A 138 -6.69 2.95 -0.64
CA PHE A 138 -8.13 2.97 -0.36
C PHE A 138 -8.58 4.17 0.48
N GLY A 139 -7.66 4.86 1.15
CA GLY A 139 -7.95 6.02 1.99
C GLY A 139 -8.50 5.63 3.36
N VAL A 140 -8.02 4.51 3.90
CA VAL A 140 -8.27 4.11 5.29
C VAL A 140 -7.61 5.12 6.23
N GLY A 141 -8.39 5.72 7.13
CA GLY A 141 -7.89 6.67 8.13
C GLY A 141 -6.78 6.05 9.00
N GLY A 142 -5.75 6.84 9.31
CA GLY A 142 -4.59 6.40 10.09
C GLY A 142 -3.58 5.52 9.34
N ALA A 143 -3.85 5.08 8.10
CA ALA A 143 -2.89 4.25 7.36
C ALA A 143 -1.59 5.03 7.04
N THR A 144 -1.70 6.27 6.56
CA THR A 144 -0.53 7.15 6.32
C THR A 144 0.24 7.42 7.61
N ALA A 145 -0.45 7.75 8.70
CA ALA A 145 0.17 7.97 9.99
C ALA A 145 0.89 6.72 10.52
N THR A 146 0.34 5.53 10.26
CA THR A 146 0.97 4.25 10.62
C THR A 146 2.28 4.06 9.87
N ILE A 147 2.32 4.32 8.55
CA ILE A 147 3.58 4.23 7.79
C ILE A 147 4.61 5.23 8.36
N LYS A 148 4.21 6.47 8.65
CA LYS A 148 5.11 7.49 9.24
C LYS A 148 5.72 7.02 10.55
N VAL A 149 4.89 6.52 11.46
CA VAL A 149 5.33 6.01 12.76
C VAL A 149 6.28 4.81 12.62
N LEU A 150 5.89 3.79 11.85
CA LEU A 150 6.67 2.55 11.76
C LEU A 150 7.98 2.72 10.98
N SER A 151 8.01 3.63 10.00
CA SER A 151 9.21 3.91 9.19
C SER A 151 10.19 4.86 9.89
N SER A 152 9.72 5.64 10.88
CA SER A 152 10.53 6.63 11.56
C SER A 152 11.63 6.01 12.43
N GLN A 153 12.87 6.46 12.23
CA GLN A 153 13.99 6.12 13.10
C GLN A 153 13.74 6.54 14.56
N LEU A 154 12.98 7.62 14.78
CA LEU A 154 12.66 8.16 16.10
C LEU A 154 11.78 7.22 16.92
N SER A 155 10.98 6.37 16.26
CA SER A 155 10.06 5.44 16.93
C SER A 155 10.62 4.02 17.05
N LYS A 156 11.75 3.70 16.40
CA LYS A 156 12.27 2.32 16.30
C LYS A 156 12.51 1.68 17.66
N GLU A 157 13.14 2.41 18.60
CA GLU A 157 13.47 1.85 19.91
C GLU A 157 12.22 1.57 20.76
N ALA A 158 11.24 2.49 20.76
CA ALA A 158 9.97 2.29 21.45
C ALA A 158 9.17 1.12 20.84
N LEU A 159 9.10 1.05 19.50
CA LEU A 159 8.36 0.00 18.80
C LEU A 159 8.97 -1.39 18.97
N LYS A 160 10.31 -1.51 19.08
CA LYS A 160 10.99 -2.78 19.37
C LYS A 160 10.61 -3.37 20.74
N LYS A 161 10.26 -2.54 21.71
CA LYS A 161 9.83 -2.98 23.05
C LYS A 161 8.42 -3.58 23.02
N LEU A 162 7.64 -3.35 21.96
CA LEU A 162 6.28 -3.87 21.85
C LEU A 162 6.25 -5.34 21.41
N PRO A 163 5.47 -6.20 22.08
CA PRO A 163 5.19 -7.53 21.58
C PRO A 163 4.56 -7.48 20.18
N ASN A 164 4.97 -8.36 19.27
CA ASN A 164 4.43 -8.44 17.89
C ASN A 164 2.90 -8.47 17.85
N LYS A 165 2.25 -9.16 18.81
CA LYS A 165 0.79 -9.20 18.92
C LYS A 165 0.17 -7.82 19.18
N ALA A 166 0.81 -6.99 19.99
CA ALA A 166 0.38 -5.62 20.26
C ALA A 166 0.59 -4.74 19.02
N LEU A 167 1.76 -4.84 18.36
CA LEU A 167 2.02 -4.15 17.09
C LEU A 167 0.93 -4.47 16.05
N MET A 168 0.62 -5.76 15.86
CA MET A 168 -0.41 -6.21 14.94
C MET A 168 -1.81 -5.68 15.29
N LYS A 169 -2.20 -5.77 16.57
CA LYS A 169 -3.52 -5.29 17.02
C LYS A 169 -3.68 -3.78 16.87
N THR A 170 -2.62 -3.03 17.16
CA THR A 170 -2.62 -1.57 17.20
C THR A 170 -2.55 -0.96 15.80
N PHE A 171 -1.59 -1.41 14.97
CA PHE A 171 -1.27 -0.74 13.70
C PHE A 171 -1.94 -1.40 12.50
N TYR A 172 -1.97 -2.74 12.45
CA TYR A 172 -2.35 -3.46 11.23
C TYR A 172 -3.81 -3.90 11.19
N TYR A 173 -4.33 -4.48 12.28
CA TYR A 173 -5.69 -5.04 12.31
C TYR A 173 -6.81 -4.05 11.98
N PRO A 174 -6.81 -2.79 12.44
CA PRO A 174 -7.85 -1.83 12.06
C PRO A 174 -7.86 -1.59 10.54
N ILE A 175 -6.68 -1.49 9.93
CA ILE A 175 -6.52 -1.27 8.49
C ILE A 175 -6.97 -2.50 7.71
N ILE A 176 -6.56 -3.70 8.15
CA ILE A 176 -6.98 -4.98 7.58
C ILE A 176 -8.51 -5.10 7.60
N LYS A 177 -9.16 -4.79 8.73
CA LYS A 177 -10.63 -4.84 8.84
C LYS A 177 -11.30 -3.89 7.85
N LYS A 178 -10.76 -2.68 7.67
CA LYS A 178 -11.29 -1.70 6.71
C LYS A 178 -11.08 -2.14 5.26
N ILE A 179 -9.89 -2.61 4.90
CA ILE A 179 -9.64 -3.16 3.55
C ILE A 179 -10.55 -4.37 3.28
N ALA A 180 -10.69 -5.28 4.25
CA ALA A 180 -11.60 -6.41 4.13
C ALA A 180 -13.06 -5.98 3.93
N SER A 181 -13.50 -4.87 4.54
CA SER A 181 -14.83 -4.30 4.29
C SER A 181 -15.00 -3.72 2.87
N TYR A 182 -13.92 -3.21 2.25
CA TYR A 182 -13.93 -2.81 0.84
C TYR A 182 -13.97 -4.00 -0.11
N ILE A 183 -13.38 -5.14 0.28
CA ILE A 183 -13.39 -6.38 -0.50
C ILE A 183 -14.71 -7.15 -0.33
N GLY A 184 -15.32 -7.09 0.86
CA GLY A 184 -16.41 -7.97 1.26
C GLY A 184 -17.61 -7.25 1.85
N VAL A 185 -18.66 -7.11 1.04
CA VAL A 185 -20.02 -7.36 1.55
C VAL A 185 -20.14 -8.87 1.80
N LYS A 186 -20.32 -9.23 3.08
CA LYS A 186 -20.52 -10.57 3.67
C LYS A 186 -19.33 -11.54 3.69
N VAL A 187 -18.55 -11.44 4.77
CA VAL A 187 -18.05 -12.65 5.45
C VAL A 187 -18.42 -12.58 6.94
N THR A 188 -19.70 -12.73 7.25
CA THR A 188 -20.17 -13.12 8.59
C THR A 188 -21.28 -14.16 8.43
N LYS A 189 -21.23 -15.22 9.24
CA LYS A 189 -22.28 -16.25 9.32
C LYS A 189 -23.65 -15.66 9.73
N ASP A 190 -23.68 -14.43 10.26
CA ASP A 190 -24.90 -13.70 10.64
C ASP A 190 -25.65 -13.06 9.47
N SER A 191 -25.16 -13.26 8.25
CA SER A 191 -25.93 -13.13 7.02
C SER A 191 -27.17 -14.05 6.96
N PHE A 192 -27.38 -14.87 7.99
CA PHE A 192 -28.49 -15.79 8.21
C PHE A 192 -29.63 -15.25 9.12
N ALA A 193 -29.52 -14.06 9.73
CA ALA A 193 -30.60 -13.58 10.60
C ALA A 193 -30.84 -12.05 10.50
N LYS A 194 -31.84 -11.70 9.68
CA LYS A 194 -32.70 -10.51 9.80
C LYS A 194 -32.03 -9.13 9.64
N GLY A 195 -32.24 -8.58 8.45
CA GLY A 195 -32.78 -7.22 8.30
C GLY A 195 -31.75 -6.09 8.23
N ILE A 196 -31.83 -5.34 7.13
CA ILE A 196 -31.08 -4.11 6.81
C ILE A 196 -29.66 -4.35 6.27
N SER A 197 -29.57 -5.12 5.19
CA SER A 197 -28.47 -5.01 4.23
C SER A 197 -28.69 -3.80 3.31
N LYS A 198 -28.49 -2.58 3.82
CA LYS A 198 -28.32 -1.40 2.96
C LYS A 198 -26.86 -1.30 2.55
N VAL A 199 -26.61 -1.91 1.38
CA VAL A 199 -25.63 -1.58 0.35
C VAL A 199 -24.70 -0.40 0.71
N ILE A 200 -23.41 -0.70 0.90
CA ILE A 200 -22.34 0.29 0.70
C ILE A 200 -21.98 0.21 -0.79
N PRO A 201 -22.24 1.25 -1.60
CA PRO A 201 -21.95 1.21 -3.02
C PRO A 201 -20.46 1.51 -3.22
N VAL A 202 -19.64 0.47 -3.31
CA VAL A 202 -18.33 0.58 -3.96
C VAL A 202 -18.26 -0.54 -4.99
N VAL A 203 -18.61 -0.17 -6.22
CA VAL A 203 -18.29 -0.90 -7.46
C VAL A 203 -18.98 -2.27 -7.59
N GLY A 204 -20.32 -2.26 -7.68
CA GLY A 204 -21.15 -3.44 -7.98
C GLY A 204 -21.73 -3.43 -9.40
N GLY A 205 -21.01 -2.89 -10.38
CA GLY A 205 -21.41 -2.84 -11.80
C GLY A 205 -20.21 -2.53 -12.67
N VAL A 206 -20.31 -2.81 -13.99
CA VAL A 206 -19.24 -2.64 -15.00
C VAL A 206 -18.36 -1.43 -14.68
N VAL A 207 -17.11 -1.68 -14.28
CA VAL A 207 -16.16 -0.60 -14.02
C VAL A 207 -15.72 -0.08 -15.38
N SER A 208 -16.26 1.06 -15.80
CA SER A 208 -15.81 1.67 -17.04
C SER A 208 -14.30 2.00 -16.95
N GLY A 209 -13.63 2.02 -18.10
CA GLY A 209 -12.23 2.46 -18.17
C GLY A 209 -12.01 3.82 -17.51
N GLY A 210 -12.97 4.75 -17.64
CA GLY A 210 -12.90 6.06 -16.99
C GLY A 210 -12.95 6.01 -15.46
N LEU A 211 -13.82 5.18 -14.87
CA LEU A 211 -13.88 5.02 -13.41
C LEU A 211 -12.61 4.35 -12.87
N THR A 212 -12.09 3.35 -13.59
CA THR A 212 -10.80 2.71 -13.27
C THR A 212 -9.67 3.74 -13.32
N PHE A 213 -9.66 4.59 -14.34
CA PHE A 213 -8.66 5.65 -14.51
C PHE A 213 -8.65 6.60 -13.33
N ALA A 214 -9.81 7.13 -12.96
CA ALA A 214 -9.95 8.07 -11.85
C ALA A 214 -9.53 7.42 -10.51
N SER A 215 -9.96 6.18 -10.27
CA SER A 215 -9.71 5.46 -9.03
C SER A 215 -8.22 5.12 -8.87
N MET A 216 -7.60 4.52 -9.89
CA MET A 216 -6.18 4.14 -9.85
C MET A 216 -5.26 5.37 -9.76
N THR A 217 -5.62 6.46 -10.45
CA THR A 217 -4.88 7.73 -10.33
C THR A 217 -4.91 8.25 -8.90
N LYS A 218 -6.10 8.31 -8.29
CA LYS A 218 -6.26 8.79 -6.91
C LYS A 218 -5.51 7.92 -5.91
N MET A 219 -5.62 6.60 -6.05
CA MET A 219 -4.95 5.61 -5.21
C MET A 219 -3.42 5.72 -5.31
N GLY A 220 -2.88 5.74 -6.53
CA GLY A 220 -1.45 5.87 -6.77
C GLY A 220 -0.88 7.18 -6.23
N ASN A 221 -1.58 8.31 -6.44
CA ASN A 221 -1.16 9.61 -5.93
C ASN A 221 -1.18 9.69 -4.41
N ARG A 222 -2.18 9.09 -3.75
CA ARG A 222 -2.23 9.00 -2.27
C ARG A 222 -1.01 8.26 -1.73
N LEU A 223 -0.71 7.09 -2.30
CA LEU A 223 0.42 6.29 -1.85
C LEU A 223 1.76 6.98 -2.13
N SER A 224 1.96 7.49 -3.34
CA SER A 224 3.19 8.22 -3.70
C SER A 224 3.40 9.43 -2.81
N LYS A 225 2.36 10.23 -2.54
CA LYS A 225 2.46 11.36 -1.60
C LYS A 225 2.83 10.89 -0.19
N SER A 226 2.17 9.83 0.31
CA SER A 226 2.46 9.29 1.65
C SER A 226 3.90 8.80 1.77
N LEU A 227 4.44 8.13 0.76
CA LEU A 227 5.82 7.64 0.75
C LEU A 227 6.84 8.78 0.58
N GLU A 228 6.50 9.78 -0.22
CA GLU A 228 7.31 10.99 -0.40
C GLU A 228 7.48 11.78 0.90
N GLU A 229 6.43 11.88 1.71
CA GLU A 229 6.44 12.55 3.01
C GLU A 229 7.32 11.80 4.03
N ASN A 230 7.45 10.47 3.90
CA ASN A 230 8.27 9.67 4.81
C ASN A 230 9.78 9.84 4.61
N MET A 231 10.21 10.41 3.49
CA MET A 231 11.63 10.56 3.20
C MET A 231 12.34 11.49 4.19
N ASN A 232 11.62 12.46 4.77
CA ASN A 232 12.16 13.48 5.67
C ASN A 232 11.19 13.75 6.83
N LEU A 233 11.02 12.77 7.72
CA LEU A 233 10.14 12.94 8.90
C LEU A 233 10.85 13.73 10.00
N SER A 234 10.19 14.79 10.48
CA SER A 234 10.57 15.45 11.74
C SER A 234 9.93 14.78 12.96
N SER A 235 10.44 15.06 14.16
CA SER A 235 9.82 14.60 15.41
C SER A 235 8.37 15.07 15.54
N GLU A 236 8.07 16.29 15.09
CA GLU A 236 6.70 16.82 15.08
C GLU A 236 5.79 16.07 14.11
N ASP A 237 6.30 15.64 12.95
CA ASP A 237 5.51 14.84 12.00
C ASP A 237 5.14 13.47 12.58
N VAL A 238 6.07 12.88 13.33
CA VAL A 238 5.88 11.59 14.00
C VAL A 238 4.88 11.75 15.15
N ARG A 239 5.01 12.79 15.98
CA ARG A 239 4.08 13.09 17.08
C ARG A 239 2.64 13.30 16.59
N LYS A 240 2.47 14.12 15.55
CA LYS A 240 1.16 14.33 14.90
C LYS A 240 0.59 13.02 14.34
N SER A 241 1.44 12.17 13.78
CA SER A 241 1.03 10.85 13.27
C SER A 241 0.54 9.96 14.40
N PHE A 242 1.20 9.94 15.56
CA PHE A 242 0.71 9.22 16.73
C PHE A 242 -0.65 9.72 17.23
N GLU A 243 -0.84 11.04 17.34
CA GLU A 243 -2.12 11.63 17.72
C GLU A 243 -3.24 11.26 16.73
N GLU A 244 -2.95 11.28 15.43
CA GLU A 244 -3.88 10.84 14.38
C GLU A 244 -4.27 9.36 14.55
N LEU A 245 -3.31 8.50 14.90
CA LEU A 245 -3.58 7.09 15.15
C LEU A 245 -4.52 6.90 16.34
N LYS A 246 -4.23 7.54 17.49
CA LYS A 246 -5.09 7.48 18.68
C LYS A 246 -6.50 7.95 18.37
N LYS A 247 -6.66 9.01 17.57
CA LYS A 247 -7.97 9.53 17.14
C LYS A 247 -8.74 8.55 16.25
N ASN A 248 -8.06 7.92 15.29
CA ASN A 248 -8.70 7.05 14.30
C ASN A 248 -9.01 5.65 14.85
N ASN A 249 -8.30 5.22 15.89
CA ASN A 249 -8.46 3.90 16.50
C ASN A 249 -8.44 4.02 18.05
N PRO A 250 -9.57 4.32 18.69
CA PRO A 250 -9.64 4.50 20.15
C PRO A 250 -9.37 3.21 20.95
N GLU A 251 -9.32 2.04 20.30
CA GLU A 251 -8.90 0.76 20.90
C GLU A 251 -7.38 0.53 20.86
N ILE A 252 -6.60 1.49 20.33
CA ILE A 252 -5.15 1.45 20.43
C ILE A 252 -4.80 1.30 21.91
N ILE A 253 -4.05 0.25 22.22
CA ILE A 253 -3.44 0.09 23.54
C ILE A 253 -2.67 1.39 23.81
N ASP A 254 -2.86 2.00 24.98
CA ASP A 254 -1.97 3.07 25.43
C ASP A 254 -0.58 2.44 25.52
N VAL A 255 0.16 2.55 24.42
CA VAL A 255 1.58 2.35 24.42
C VAL A 255 2.08 3.59 25.12
N ASP A 256 2.72 3.41 26.27
CA ASP A 256 3.49 4.44 26.94
C ASP A 256 4.57 4.91 25.97
N PHE A 257 4.21 5.92 25.19
CA PHE A 257 5.11 6.77 24.45
C PHE A 257 5.63 7.88 25.38
N GLU A 258 5.55 7.72 26.70
CA GLU A 258 6.07 8.68 27.70
C GLU A 258 7.62 8.83 27.67
N GLU A 259 8.31 8.22 26.69
CA GLU A 259 9.69 8.57 26.31
C GLU A 259 9.77 9.46 25.04
N LEU A 260 8.66 10.06 24.57
CA LEU A 260 8.66 11.04 23.45
C LEU A 260 8.68 12.51 23.92
N ASP A 261 8.63 12.78 25.23
CA ASP A 261 8.77 14.14 25.78
C ASP A 261 10.24 14.57 25.96
N ASN A 262 11.21 13.69 25.69
CA ASN A 262 12.65 13.96 25.87
C ASN A 262 13.42 14.31 24.58
N PHE A 263 12.76 14.56 23.44
CA PHE A 263 13.48 14.92 22.20
C PHE A 263 14.20 16.27 22.24
N ASP A 264 13.86 17.15 23.19
CA ASP A 264 14.56 18.42 23.40
C ASP A 264 15.90 18.27 24.14
N GLU A 265 16.24 17.08 24.67
CA GLU A 265 17.48 16.86 25.43
C GLU A 265 18.60 16.13 24.67
N ILE A 266 18.42 15.77 23.39
CA ILE A 266 19.54 15.30 22.57
C ILE A 266 20.31 16.52 22.05
N LYS A 267 21.16 17.08 22.91
CA LYS A 267 22.29 17.91 22.46
C LYS A 267 23.26 17.01 21.69
N ILE A 268 23.60 17.43 20.47
CA ILE A 268 24.72 16.93 19.66
C ILE A 268 26.01 17.00 20.45
#